data_AF-A0A9Q3DCJ1-F1
#
_entry.id   AF-A0A9Q3DCJ1-F1
#
_cell.length_a   1.000
_cell.length_b   1.000
_cell.length_c   1.000
_cell.angle_alpha   90.00
_cell.angle_beta   90.00
_cell.angle_gamma   90.00
#
_symmetry.space_group_name_H-M   'P 1'
#
loop_
_entity.id
_entity.type
_entity.pdbx_description
1 polymer ?
#
loop_
_entity_poly.entity_id
_entity_poly.type
_entity_poly.pdbx_seq_one_letter_code
_entity_poly.pdbx_strand_id
1 'polypeptide(L)'
;MWNRACDTAGNCIAEAKEYNQQRYNITHMEPDFKEGDQLLTEEFSRKHPVFPVSLVKPYFQRGEDKFPSRKKTSNPPEIVEMEGSPGPVKKIIKARKIRLNGKD
;
A
#
# COMPACT_ATOMS: atom_id res chain seq x y z
N MET A 1 41.54 42.53 23.48
CA MET A 1 41.47 41.50 22.41
C MET A 1 40.46 40.40 22.73
N TRP A 2 40.43 39.89 23.96
CA TRP A 2 39.52 38.83 24.42
C TRP A 2 38.02 39.19 24.35
N ASN A 3 37.63 40.40 24.75
CA ASN A 3 36.22 40.82 24.71
C ASN A 3 35.61 40.75 23.30
N ARG A 4 36.35 41.20 22.28
CA ARG A 4 35.90 41.08 20.88
C ARG A 4 35.67 39.64 20.46
N ALA A 5 36.51 38.71 20.94
CA ALA A 5 36.35 37.29 20.64
C ALA A 5 35.07 36.73 21.27
N CYS A 6 34.79 37.10 22.53
CA CYS A 6 33.54 36.75 23.21
C CYS A 6 32.32 37.34 22.49
N ASP A 7 32.38 38.60 22.07
CA ASP A 7 31.29 39.26 21.33
C ASP A 7 31.03 38.56 19.99
N THR A 8 32.08 38.23 19.23
CA THR A 8 31.95 37.49 17.96
C THR A 8 31.36 36.10 18.16
N ALA A 9 31.80 35.38 19.20
CA ALA A 9 31.26 34.06 19.52
C ALA A 9 29.78 34.15 19.92
N GLY A 10 29.40 35.16 20.70
CA GLY A 10 28.01 35.43 21.07
C GLY A 10 27.13 35.70 19.85
N ASN A 11 27.61 36.52 18.91
CA ASN A 11 26.90 36.82 17.68
C ASN A 11 26.71 35.58 16.80
N CYS A 12 27.75 34.75 16.63
CA CYS A 12 27.64 33.51 15.85
C CYS A 12 26.58 32.55 16.42
N ILE A 13 26.48 32.46 17.76
CA ILE A 13 25.48 31.61 18.41
C ILE A 13 24.07 32.18 18.22
N ALA A 14 23.92 33.51 18.36
CA ALA A 14 22.64 34.19 18.15
C ALA A 14 22.14 34.02 16.70
N GLU A 15 23.00 34.27 15.71
CA GLU A 15 22.70 34.10 14.28
C GLU A 15 22.34 32.65 13.95
N ALA A 16 23.07 31.67 14.48
CA ALA A 16 22.76 30.25 14.25
C ALA A 16 21.40 29.86 14.85
N LYS A 17 21.07 30.38 16.04
CA LYS A 17 19.77 30.14 16.67
C LYS A 17 18.64 30.77 15.86
N GLU A 18 18.83 32.00 15.39
CA GLU A 18 17.85 32.71 14.59
C GLU A 18 17.63 32.03 13.24
N TYR A 19 18.70 31.62 12.53
CA TYR A 19 18.61 30.86 11.29
C TYR A 19 17.80 29.57 11.47
N ASN A 20 18.10 28.80 12.53
CA ASN A 20 17.38 27.56 12.82
C ASN A 20 15.89 27.84 13.11
N GLN A 21 15.59 28.90 13.86
CA GLN A 21 14.23 29.28 14.19
C GLN A 21 13.45 29.74 12.95
N GLN A 22 14.05 30.56 12.08
CA GLN A 22 13.45 30.98 10.82
C GLN A 22 13.18 29.77 9.91
N ARG A 23 14.16 28.86 9.77
CA ARG A 23 14.01 27.63 8.99
C ARG A 23 12.90 26.74 9.54
N TYR A 24 12.80 26.59 10.85
CA TYR A 24 11.73 25.83 11.50
C TYR A 24 10.37 26.46 11.21
N ASN A 25 10.23 27.77 11.42
CA ASN A 25 8.98 28.48 11.18
C ASN A 25 8.50 28.35 9.73
N ILE A 26 9.40 28.49 8.74
CA ILE A 26 9.05 28.33 7.32
C ILE A 26 8.55 26.90 7.03
N THR A 27 9.18 25.89 7.63
CA THR A 27 8.88 24.47 7.35
C THR A 27 7.72 23.91 8.17
N HIS A 28 7.40 24.53 9.30
CA HIS A 28 6.39 24.09 10.27
C HIS A 28 5.40 25.23 10.55
N MET A 29 4.88 25.85 9.49
CA MET A 29 3.72 26.73 9.58
C MET A 29 2.54 25.91 10.11
N GLU A 30 1.83 26.44 11.11
CA GLU A 30 0.57 25.86 11.53
C GLU A 30 -0.44 25.95 10.38
N PRO A 31 -1.25 24.92 10.14
CA PRO A 31 -2.27 25.00 9.11
C PRO A 31 -3.33 26.04 9.49
N ASP A 32 -3.76 26.85 8.52
CA ASP A 32 -4.88 27.76 8.71
C ASP A 32 -6.19 26.98 8.80
N PHE A 33 -6.72 26.81 10.01
CA PHE A 33 -8.00 26.14 10.25
C PHE A 33 -9.16 27.14 10.28
N LYS A 34 -10.26 26.81 9.59
CA LYS A 34 -11.49 27.60 9.59
C LYS A 34 -12.63 26.84 10.30
N GLU A 35 -13.60 27.59 10.80
CA GLU A 35 -14.81 27.01 11.39
C GLU A 35 -15.54 26.14 10.37
N GLY A 36 -15.70 24.84 10.68
CA GLY A 36 -16.28 23.84 9.79
C GLY A 36 -15.27 22.88 9.15
N ASP A 37 -13.96 23.09 9.33
CA ASP A 37 -12.94 22.16 8.81
C ASP A 37 -12.91 20.85 9.61
N GLN A 38 -12.85 19.73 8.89
CA GLN A 38 -12.80 18.39 9.47
C GLN A 38 -11.34 17.94 9.60
N LEU A 39 -10.85 17.88 10.84
CA LEU A 39 -9.45 17.57 11.14
C LEU A 39 -9.22 16.06 11.22
N LEU A 40 -8.33 15.56 10.37
CA LEU A 40 -7.77 14.21 10.51
C LEU A 40 -6.53 14.30 11.39
N THR A 41 -6.55 13.61 12.52
CA THR A 41 -5.36 13.50 13.37
C THR A 41 -4.25 12.75 12.63
N GLU A 42 -2.99 13.01 12.99
CA GLU A 42 -1.80 12.46 12.31
C GLU A 42 -1.79 10.92 12.29
N GLU A 43 -2.43 10.28 13.27
CA GLU A 43 -2.62 8.82 13.35
C GLU A 43 -3.58 8.27 12.28
N PHE A 44 -4.54 9.07 11.83
CA PHE A 44 -5.50 8.71 10.79
C PHE A 44 -5.02 9.10 9.38
N SER A 45 -4.11 10.08 9.24
CA SER A 45 -3.55 10.46 7.94
C SER A 45 -2.54 9.43 7.39
N ARG A 46 -1.81 8.73 8.27
CA ARG A 46 -0.84 7.68 7.91
C ARG A 46 -1.49 6.35 7.55
N LYS A 47 -2.72 6.13 7.98
CA LYS A 47 -3.51 5.00 7.52
C LYS A 47 -3.98 5.36 6.12
N HIS A 48 -3.49 4.63 5.11
CA HIS A 48 -4.21 4.58 3.84
C HIS A 48 -5.68 4.36 4.22
N PRO A 49 -6.64 5.13 3.70
CA PRO A 49 -8.03 4.77 3.90
C PRO A 49 -8.11 3.32 3.45
N VAL A 50 -8.23 2.42 4.43
CA VAL A 50 -8.52 1.02 4.17
C VAL A 50 -9.94 1.15 3.71
N PHE A 51 -10.05 1.37 2.40
CA PHE A 51 -11.29 1.53 1.70
C PHE A 51 -12.12 0.41 2.26
N PRO A 52 -13.21 0.71 3.00
CA PRO A 52 -13.94 -0.34 3.64
C PRO A 52 -14.23 -1.31 2.52
N VAL A 53 -13.77 -2.55 2.68
CA VAL A 53 -14.16 -3.64 1.78
C VAL A 53 -15.61 -3.97 2.13
N SER A 54 -16.44 -2.94 2.30
CA SER A 54 -17.86 -3.03 2.36
C SER A 54 -18.31 -3.32 0.94
N LEU A 55 -18.41 -4.62 0.71
CA LEU A 55 -19.53 -5.25 0.04
C LEU A 55 -19.55 -5.05 -1.48
N VAL A 56 -19.04 -6.08 -2.15
CA VAL A 56 -19.43 -6.56 -3.50
C VAL A 56 -19.61 -5.44 -4.52
N LYS A 57 -18.59 -5.18 -5.34
CA LYS A 57 -18.78 -4.42 -6.58
C LYS A 57 -20.02 -4.98 -7.29
N PRO A 58 -21.08 -4.18 -7.50
CA PRO A 58 -22.26 -4.66 -8.21
C PRO A 58 -21.79 -5.05 -9.62
N TYR A 59 -21.92 -6.34 -9.94
CA TYR A 59 -21.61 -6.83 -11.27
C TYR A 59 -22.68 -6.31 -12.22
N PHE A 60 -22.35 -5.29 -13.00
CA PHE A 60 -23.20 -4.82 -14.09
C PHE A 60 -23.20 -5.86 -15.21
N GLN A 61 -24.37 -6.10 -15.81
CA GLN A 61 -24.47 -6.92 -17.00
C GLN A 61 -23.61 -6.32 -18.13
N ARG A 62 -23.00 -7.20 -18.92
CA ARG A 62 -22.08 -6.83 -20.00
C ARG A 62 -22.88 -6.29 -21.19
N GLY A 63 -23.29 -5.04 -21.14
CA GLY A 63 -23.93 -4.33 -22.26
C GLY A 63 -22.91 -3.79 -23.27
N GLU A 64 -23.27 -3.75 -24.55
CA GLU A 64 -22.42 -3.23 -25.63
C GLU A 64 -22.15 -1.73 -25.49
N ASP A 65 -23.14 -0.97 -25.05
CA ASP A 65 -23.05 0.48 -24.87
C ASP A 65 -21.96 0.89 -23.87
N LYS A 66 -21.74 0.05 -22.85
CA LYS A 66 -20.77 0.34 -21.77
C LYS A 66 -19.37 -0.16 -22.09
N PHE A 67 -19.21 -1.08 -23.03
CA PHE A 67 -17.93 -1.69 -23.40
C PHE A 67 -17.79 -1.89 -24.92
N PRO A 68 -17.74 -0.80 -25.71
CA PRO A 68 -17.78 -0.86 -27.18
C PRO A 68 -16.56 -1.57 -27.79
N SER A 69 -15.38 -1.49 -27.15
CA SER A 69 -14.15 -2.09 -27.66
C SER A 69 -14.04 -3.60 -27.39
N ARG A 70 -15.06 -4.23 -26.79
CA ARG A 70 -14.99 -5.62 -26.38
C ARG A 70 -15.36 -6.55 -27.54
N LYS A 71 -14.38 -7.33 -28.01
CA LYS A 71 -14.63 -8.40 -28.99
C LYS A 71 -15.50 -9.50 -28.36
N LYS A 72 -16.63 -9.84 -28.98
CA LYS A 72 -17.40 -11.04 -28.61
C LYS A 72 -16.54 -12.25 -28.94
N THR A 73 -16.14 -13.01 -27.93
CA THR A 73 -15.56 -14.34 -28.15
C THR A 73 -16.68 -15.23 -28.69
N SER A 74 -16.54 -15.73 -29.92
CA SER A 74 -17.38 -16.82 -30.41
C SER A 74 -17.13 -18.08 -29.57
N ASN A 75 -18.11 -18.99 -29.62
CA ASN A 75 -18.28 -20.17 -28.76
C ASN A 75 -16.98 -20.80 -28.23
N PRO A 76 -16.98 -21.26 -26.96
CA PRO A 76 -15.84 -22.00 -26.43
C PRO A 76 -15.50 -23.17 -27.35
N PRO A 77 -14.20 -23.49 -27.52
CA PRO A 77 -13.81 -24.63 -28.35
C PRO A 77 -14.50 -25.89 -27.83
N GLU A 78 -15.06 -26.69 -28.74
CA GLU A 78 -15.56 -28.02 -28.41
C GLU A 78 -14.47 -28.81 -27.70
N ILE A 79 -14.80 -29.31 -26.51
CA ILE A 79 -13.93 -30.21 -25.76
C ILE A 79 -13.90 -31.50 -26.57
N VAL A 80 -12.82 -31.71 -27.33
CA VAL A 80 -12.57 -33.01 -27.94
C VAL A 80 -12.27 -33.96 -26.78
N GLU A 81 -13.20 -34.87 -26.49
CA GLU A 81 -12.96 -35.99 -25.60
C GLU A 81 -11.83 -36.82 -26.23
N MET A 82 -10.60 -36.63 -25.75
CA MET A 82 -9.56 -37.61 -26.02
C MET A 82 -9.94 -38.87 -25.26
N GLU A 83 -10.45 -39.86 -25.99
CA GLU A 83 -10.55 -41.28 -25.62
C GLU A 83 -9.16 -41.80 -25.24
N GLY A 84 -8.67 -41.38 -24.08
CA GLY A 84 -7.42 -41.77 -23.48
C GLY A 84 -7.77 -42.45 -22.18
N SER A 85 -7.75 -43.78 -22.19
CA SER A 85 -7.83 -44.61 -20.99
C SER A 85 -6.97 -44.00 -19.88
N PRO A 86 -7.41 -43.96 -18.62
CA PRO A 86 -6.59 -43.44 -17.53
C PRO A 86 -5.28 -44.23 -17.49
N GLY A 87 -4.19 -43.60 -17.94
CA GLY A 87 -2.88 -44.23 -17.92
C GLY A 87 -2.54 -44.68 -16.50
N PRO A 88 -1.82 -45.80 -16.31
CA PRO A 88 -1.56 -46.33 -14.99
C PRO A 88 -0.84 -45.27 -14.15
N VAL A 89 -1.49 -44.82 -13.07
CA VAL A 89 -0.95 -43.84 -12.14
C VAL A 89 0.33 -44.42 -11.55
N LYS A 90 1.49 -43.97 -12.05
CA LYS A 90 2.77 -44.63 -11.76
C LYS A 90 3.18 -44.56 -10.28
N LYS A 91 2.66 -43.61 -9.50
CA LYS A 91 3.01 -43.44 -8.08
C LYS A 91 1.83 -42.90 -7.28
N ILE A 92 1.07 -43.81 -6.65
CA ILE A 92 0.14 -43.46 -5.58
C ILE A 92 0.91 -43.61 -4.27
N ILE A 93 1.11 -42.53 -3.52
CA ILE A 93 1.65 -42.61 -2.16
C ILE A 93 0.53 -43.14 -1.26
N LYS A 94 0.55 -44.45 -0.99
CA LYS A 94 -0.55 -45.15 -0.28
C LYS A 94 -0.60 -44.89 1.22
N ALA A 95 0.48 -44.41 1.84
CA ALA A 95 0.55 -44.21 3.28
C ALA A 95 1.28 -42.92 3.64
N ARG A 96 0.69 -42.17 4.59
CA ARG A 96 1.33 -41.02 5.22
C ARG A 96 2.39 -41.55 6.19
N LYS A 97 3.67 -41.31 5.90
CA LYS A 97 4.77 -41.62 6.82
C LYS A 97 4.72 -40.63 7.99
N ILE A 98 4.39 -41.11 9.18
CA ILE A 98 4.40 -40.30 10.41
C ILE A 98 5.77 -40.48 11.07
N ARG A 99 6.44 -39.37 11.38
CA ARG A 99 7.71 -39.37 12.11
C ARG A 99 7.43 -39.61 13.59
N LEU A 100 7.97 -40.69 14.15
CA LEU A 100 8.08 -40.87 15.59
C LEU A 100 9.53 -40.63 15.98
N ASN A 101 9.76 -39.61 16.82
CA ASN A 101 11.05 -39.32 17.46
C ASN A 101 12.24 -39.12 16.51
N GLY A 102 12.03 -38.35 15.43
CA GLY A 102 13.13 -37.69 14.70
C GLY A 102 14.04 -38.60 13.86
N LYS A 103 13.69 -39.88 13.66
CA LYS A 103 14.32 -40.73 12.66
C LYS A 103 13.30 -41.25 11.67
N ASP A 104 13.68 -41.20 10.39
CA ASP A 104 12.87 -41.69 9.27
C ASP A 104 12.78 -43.22 9.26
#